data_AF-A0AAP8N805-F1
#
_entry.id   AF-A0AAP8N805-F1
#
_cell.length_a   1.000
_cell.length_b   1.000
_cell.length_c   1.000
_cell.angle_alpha   90.00
_cell.angle_beta   90.00
_cell.angle_gamma   90.00
#
_symmetry.space_group_name_H-M   'P 1'
#
loop_
_entity.id
_entity.type
_entity.pdbx_description
1 polymer ?
#
loop_
_entity_poly.entity_id
_entity_poly.type
_entity_poly.pdbx_seq_one_letter_code
_entity_poly.pdbx_strand_id
1 'polypeptide(L)'
;LLKRGVSIEAINFESPPFTSDRAKQKVTDLASTLTRYCRRVTLHVIPFTEVQKAIHKEMPASYTMTIMRRIMLQIAEKVSVERKALALATGESLGQVASQTLDSMHT
;
A
#
# COMPACT_ATOMS: atom_id res chain seq x y z
N LEU A 1 10.94 -9.43 6.67
CA LEU A 1 11.95 -8.83 5.76
C LEU A 1 13.18 -8.35 6.52
N LEU A 2 13.07 -7.35 7.40
CA LEU A 2 14.19 -6.83 8.20
C LEU A 2 15.03 -7.91 8.92
N LYS A 3 14.38 -8.87 9.60
CA LYS A 3 15.06 -10.01 10.26
C LYS A 3 15.92 -10.86 9.31
N ARG A 4 15.63 -10.83 8.00
CA ARG A 4 16.37 -11.55 6.96
C ARG A 4 17.42 -10.67 6.26
N GLY A 5 17.77 -9.51 6.84
CA GLY A 5 18.78 -8.59 6.30
C GLY A 5 18.30 -7.69 5.15
N VAL A 6 17.01 -7.73 4.81
CA VAL A 6 16.43 -6.92 3.72
C VAL A 6 16.09 -5.53 4.25
N SER A 7 16.67 -4.48 3.67
CA SER A 7 16.25 -3.09 3.91
C SER A 7 14.87 -2.83 3.31
N ILE A 8 14.08 -1.96 3.95
CA ILE A 8 12.71 -1.66 3.51
C ILE A 8 12.48 -0.16 3.38
N GLU A 9 11.70 0.21 2.38
CA GLU A 9 10.98 1.48 2.33
C GLU A 9 9.48 1.16 2.34
N ALA A 10 8.70 1.93 3.10
CA ALA A 10 7.26 1.73 3.25
C ALA A 10 6.49 2.67 2.34
N ILE A 11 5.37 2.20 1.78
CA ILE A 11 4.45 3.02 0.98
C ILE A 11 3.09 3.02 1.69
N ASN A 12 2.54 4.21 1.88
CA ASN A 12 1.20 4.42 2.42
C ASN A 12 0.38 5.28 1.46
N PHE A 13 -0.79 4.80 1.08
CA PHE A 13 -1.75 5.56 0.29
C PHE A 13 -2.75 6.22 1.24
N GLU A 14 -2.90 7.54 1.15
CA GLU A 14 -3.89 8.30 1.94
C GLU A 14 -4.91 8.97 1.03
N SER A 15 -6.17 8.98 1.44
CA SER A 15 -7.26 9.56 0.67
C SER A 15 -8.18 10.44 1.54
N PRO A 16 -7.69 11.55 2.12
CA PRO A 16 -8.55 12.47 2.86
C PRO A 16 -9.70 13.00 1.97
N PRO A 17 -10.93 13.16 2.50
CA PRO A 17 -11.34 12.96 3.89
C PRO A 17 -11.73 11.51 4.25
N PHE A 18 -11.61 10.56 3.32
CA PHE A 18 -11.96 9.15 3.54
C PHE A 18 -11.00 8.43 4.49
N THR A 19 -9.75 8.87 4.56
CA THR A 19 -8.79 8.50 5.63
C THR A 19 -8.66 9.59 6.68
N SER A 20 -8.64 9.19 7.95
CA SER A 20 -8.47 10.11 9.08
C SER A 20 -7.00 10.41 9.38
N ASP A 21 -6.74 11.55 10.03
CA ASP A 21 -5.40 11.89 10.55
C ASP A 21 -4.88 10.82 11.53
N ARG A 22 -5.78 10.19 12.28
CA ARG A 22 -5.44 9.06 13.16
C ARG A 22 -4.90 7.86 12.38
N ALA A 23 -5.44 7.57 11.20
CA ALA A 23 -4.92 6.50 10.34
C ALA A 23 -3.52 6.84 9.84
N LYS A 24 -3.28 8.09 9.43
CA LYS A 24 -1.95 8.59 9.06
C LYS A 24 -0.96 8.48 10.23
N GLN A 25 -1.35 8.92 11.42
CA GLN A 25 -0.51 8.85 12.61
C GLN A 25 -0.15 7.39 12.95
N LYS A 26 -1.12 6.47 12.89
CA LYS A 26 -0.88 5.04 13.13
C LYS A 26 0.20 4.48 12.19
N VAL A 27 0.19 4.85 10.91
CA VAL A 27 1.21 4.41 9.95
C VAL A 27 2.58 4.98 10.31
N THR A 28 2.65 6.26 10.67
CA THR A 28 3.89 6.89 11.14
C THR A 28 4.45 6.21 12.39
N ASP A 29 3.59 5.88 13.36
CA ASP A 29 3.98 5.19 14.60
C ASP A 29 4.52 3.77 14.32
N LEU A 30 3.89 3.05 13.38
CA LEU A 30 4.36 1.75 12.93
C LEU A 30 5.71 1.85 12.22
N ALA A 31 5.88 2.81 11.30
CA ALA A 31 7.15 3.06 10.63
C ALA A 31 8.26 3.43 11.63
N SER A 32 7.93 4.25 12.63
CA SER A 32 8.84 4.58 13.75
C SER A 32 9.22 3.33 14.55
N THR A 33 8.26 2.46 14.87
CA THR A 33 8.54 1.21 15.61
C THR A 33 9.50 0.29 14.84
N LEU A 34 9.41 0.26 13.50
CA LEU A 34 10.32 -0.53 12.65
C LEU A 34 11.78 -0.05 12.69
N THR A 35 12.04 1.23 13.04
CA THR A 35 13.41 1.75 13.23
C THR A 35 14.16 1.08 14.38
N ARG A 36 13.47 0.39 15.30
CA ARG A 36 14.13 -0.43 16.33
C ARG A 36 14.92 -1.60 15.73
N TYR A 37 14.58 -1.99 14.50
CA TYR A 37 15.17 -3.14 13.81
C TYR A 37 16.01 -2.74 12.59
N CYS A 38 16.13 -1.45 12.27
CA CYS A 38 16.92 -0.95 11.16
C CYS A 38 17.28 0.54 11.34
N ARG A 39 18.39 0.99 10.73
CA ARG A 39 18.90 2.37 10.93
C ARG A 39 17.90 3.47 10.55
N ARG A 40 17.10 3.25 9.52
CA ARG A 40 16.13 4.22 8.98
C ARG A 40 15.02 3.47 8.26
N VAL A 41 13.79 3.97 8.37
CA VAL A 41 12.66 3.60 7.51
C VAL A 41 12.24 4.83 6.73
N THR A 42 12.25 4.75 5.40
CA THR A 42 11.65 5.79 4.54
C THR A 42 10.18 5.45 4.36
N LEU A 43 9.29 6.41 4.65
CA LEU A 43 7.85 6.27 4.44
C LEU A 43 7.40 7.20 3.32
N HIS A 44 6.93 6.62 2.22
CA HIS A 44 6.33 7.34 1.09
C HIS A 44 4.84 7.48 1.34
N VAL A 45 4.35 8.72 1.46
CA VAL A 45 2.93 9.01 1.62
C VAL A 45 2.38 9.50 0.30
N ILE A 46 1.48 8.71 -0.30
CA ILE A 46 0.97 8.92 -1.65
C ILE A 46 -0.50 9.37 -1.58
N PRO A 47 -0.82 10.59 -2.04
CA PRO A 47 -2.21 11.03 -2.16
C PRO A 47 -2.97 10.17 -3.18
N PHE A 48 -4.10 9.60 -2.75
CA PHE A 48 -4.91 8.68 -3.54
C PHE A 48 -6.37 9.12 -3.69
N THR A 49 -6.76 10.27 -3.11
CA THR A 49 -8.15 10.77 -3.11
C THR A 49 -8.74 10.89 -4.52
N GLU A 50 -8.04 11.54 -5.45
CA GLU A 50 -8.60 11.81 -6.78
C GLU A 50 -8.71 10.53 -7.61
N VAL A 51 -7.73 9.63 -7.47
CA VAL A 51 -7.78 8.28 -8.08
C VAL A 51 -8.96 7.50 -7.53
N GLN A 52 -9.13 7.49 -6.19
CA GLN A 52 -10.25 6.81 -5.54
C GLN A 52 -11.61 7.36 -6.02
N LYS A 53 -11.77 8.68 -6.10
CA LYS A 53 -13.01 9.31 -6.59
C LYS A 53 -13.29 8.95 -8.05
N ALA A 54 -12.27 8.97 -8.91
CA ALA A 54 -12.42 8.61 -10.32
C ALA A 54 -12.89 7.15 -10.48
N ILE A 55 -12.27 6.21 -9.75
CA ILE A 55 -12.67 4.80 -9.79
C ILE A 55 -14.12 4.63 -9.32
N HIS A 56 -14.52 5.27 -8.22
CA HIS A 56 -15.90 5.19 -7.73
C HIS A 56 -16.93 5.77 -8.69
N LYS A 57 -16.53 6.77 -9.49
CA LYS A 57 -17.41 7.42 -10.48
C LYS A 57 -17.56 6.57 -11.76
N GLU A 58 -16.49 5.94 -12.20
CA GLU A 58 -16.42 5.35 -13.54
C GLU A 58 -16.60 3.83 -13.55
N MET A 59 -16.31 3.14 -12.44
CA MET A 59 -16.23 1.68 -12.39
C MET A 59 -17.43 1.05 -11.67
N PRO A 60 -17.83 -0.17 -12.05
CA PRO A 60 -18.86 -0.91 -11.32
C PRO A 60 -18.42 -1.17 -9.87
N ALA A 61 -19.34 -0.98 -8.92
CA ALA A 61 -19.06 -1.09 -7.49
C ALA A 61 -18.43 -2.43 -7.08
N SER A 62 -18.76 -3.52 -7.77
CA SER A 62 -18.17 -4.86 -7.54
C SER A 62 -16.67 -4.93 -7.84
N TYR A 63 -16.13 -4.04 -8.67
CA TYR A 63 -14.72 -4.04 -9.09
C TYR A 63 -13.88 -2.91 -8.50
N THR A 64 -14.49 -1.92 -7.84
CA THR A 64 -13.80 -0.74 -7.29
C THR A 64 -12.59 -1.11 -6.43
N MET A 65 -12.73 -2.09 -5.53
CA MET A 65 -11.62 -2.53 -4.67
C MET A 65 -10.47 -3.17 -5.45
N THR A 66 -10.78 -4.03 -6.41
CA THR A 66 -9.78 -4.70 -7.26
C THR A 66 -9.02 -3.68 -8.09
N ILE A 67 -9.73 -2.73 -8.70
CA ILE A 67 -9.14 -1.67 -9.52
C ILE A 67 -8.26 -0.73 -8.69
N MET A 68 -8.71 -0.33 -7.49
CA MET A 68 -7.88 0.45 -6.57
C MET A 68 -6.57 -0.26 -6.24
N ARG A 69 -6.61 -1.56 -5.91
CA ARG A 69 -5.41 -2.35 -5.60
C ARG A 69 -4.46 -2.45 -6.79
N ARG A 70 -4.98 -2.67 -8.00
CA ARG A 70 -4.17 -2.70 -9.22
C ARG A 70 -3.44 -1.37 -9.44
N ILE A 71 -4.12 -0.24 -9.27
CA ILE A 71 -3.51 1.08 -9.42
C ILE A 71 -2.50 1.36 -8.29
N MET A 72 -2.79 0.97 -7.06
CA MET A 72 -1.83 1.05 -5.95
C MET A 72 -0.54 0.26 -6.25
N LEU A 73 -0.67 -0.96 -6.79
CA LEU A 73 0.49 -1.78 -7.18
C LEU A 73 1.28 -1.15 -8.32
N GLN A 74 0.61 -0.60 -9.34
CA GLN A 74 1.27 0.13 -10.42
C GLN A 74 2.04 1.36 -9.92
N ILE A 75 1.47 2.10 -8.97
CA ILE A 75 2.16 3.24 -8.35
C ILE A 75 3.35 2.74 -7.51
N ALA A 76 3.16 1.67 -6.72
CA ALA A 76 4.22 1.09 -5.92
C ALA A 76 5.38 0.57 -6.77
N GLU A 77 5.11 -0.01 -7.93
CA GLU A 77 6.12 -0.44 -8.90
C GLU A 77 6.93 0.75 -9.43
N LYS A 78 6.27 1.85 -9.79
CA LYS A 78 6.97 3.08 -10.21
C LYS A 78 7.90 3.60 -9.13
N VAL A 79 7.43 3.64 -7.88
CA VAL A 79 8.26 3.99 -6.72
C VAL A 79 9.41 2.99 -6.58
N SER A 80 9.16 1.68 -6.67
CA SER A 80 10.20 0.64 -6.59
C SER A 80 11.31 0.87 -7.62
N VAL A 81 10.95 1.16 -8.87
CA VAL A 81 11.92 1.43 -9.95
C VAL A 81 12.74 2.68 -9.65
N GLU A 82 12.11 3.79 -9.24
CA GLU A 82 12.80 5.03 -8.88
C GLU A 82 13.77 4.82 -7.71
N ARG A 83 13.36 4.02 -6.73
CA ARG A 83 14.13 3.69 -5.53
C ARG A 83 15.12 2.54 -5.74
N LYS A 84 15.18 1.96 -6.94
CA LYS A 84 16.00 0.78 -7.30
C LYS A 84 15.75 -0.43 -6.37
N ALA A 85 14.53 -0.58 -5.88
CA ALA A 85 14.11 -1.74 -5.10
C ALA A 85 13.86 -2.94 -6.02
N LEU A 86 14.26 -4.13 -5.56
CA LEU A 86 14.20 -5.37 -6.34
C LEU A 86 12.87 -6.11 -6.23
N ALA A 87 12.04 -5.76 -5.24
CA ALA A 87 10.78 -6.42 -4.99
C ALA A 87 9.80 -5.52 -4.23
N LEU A 88 8.52 -5.76 -4.48
CA LEU A 88 7.42 -5.28 -3.65
C LEU A 88 7.00 -6.38 -2.68
N ALA A 89 6.68 -6.00 -1.45
CA ALA A 89 6.14 -6.90 -0.45
C ALA A 89 4.85 -6.33 0.13
N THR A 90 3.80 -7.16 0.18
CA THR A 90 2.51 -6.84 0.78
C THR A 90 2.33 -7.64 2.07
N GLY A 91 1.47 -7.16 2.97
CA GLY A 91 1.07 -7.90 4.17
C GLY A 91 -0.12 -8.83 3.94
N GLU A 92 -0.37 -9.21 2.69
CA GLU A 92 -1.54 -10.01 2.32
C GLU A 92 -1.40 -11.45 2.79
N SER A 93 -2.50 -12.04 3.24
CA SER A 93 -2.58 -13.42 3.66
C SER A 93 -3.74 -14.10 2.94
N LEU A 94 -3.48 -15.19 2.23
CA LEU A 94 -4.50 -15.91 1.47
C LEU A 94 -5.73 -16.21 2.35
N GLY A 95 -6.91 -15.83 1.87
CA GLY A 95 -8.20 -16.14 2.49
C GLY A 95 -8.57 -15.30 3.73
N GLN A 96 -7.79 -14.28 4.10
CA GLN A 96 -8.12 -13.46 5.27
C GLN A 96 -9.34 -12.54 5.04
N VAL A 97 -9.51 -12.03 3.82
CA VAL A 97 -10.64 -11.20 3.40
C VAL A 97 -11.02 -11.51 1.94
N ALA A 98 -12.22 -11.10 1.50
CA ALA A 98 -12.74 -11.40 0.17
C ALA A 98 -11.83 -10.94 -0.99
N SER A 99 -11.07 -9.85 -0.80
CA SER A 99 -10.10 -9.38 -1.80
C SER A 99 -8.79 -10.19 -1.82
N GLN A 100 -8.64 -11.20 -0.96
CA GLN A 100 -7.45 -12.05 -0.84
C GLN A 100 -7.77 -13.52 -1.19
N THR A 101 -8.76 -13.75 -2.06
CA THR A 101 -8.96 -15.05 -2.73
C THR A 101 -7.94 -15.23 -3.85
N LEU A 102 -7.68 -16.48 -4.28
CA LEU A 102 -6.80 -16.75 -5.42
C LEU A 102 -7.28 -16.01 -6.68
N ASP A 103 -8.59 -16.04 -6.95
CA ASP A 103 -9.19 -15.35 -8.09
C ASP A 103 -8.95 -13.83 -8.05
N SER A 104 -9.09 -13.21 -6.88
CA SER A 104 -8.89 -11.77 -6.71
C SER A 104 -7.42 -11.35 -6.71
N MET A 105 -6.47 -12.25 -6.46
CA MET A 105 -5.03 -11.96 -6.56
C MET A 105 -4.48 -12.25 -7.96
N HIS A 106 -5.11 -13.15 -8.71
CA HIS A 106 -4.77 -13.44 -10.09
C HIS A 106 -5.32 -12.39 -11.07
N THR A 107 -6.50 -11.83 -10.78
CA THR A 107 -7.24 -10.89 -11.64
C THR A 107 -7.03 -9.45 -11.23
#